data_AF-A0A2W5FGX2-F1
#
_entry.id   AF-A0A2W5FGX2-F1
#
_cell.length_a   1.000
_cell.length_b   1.000
_cell.length_c   1.000
_cell.angle_alpha   90.00
_cell.angle_beta   90.00
_cell.angle_gamma   90.00
#
_symmetry.space_group_name_H-M   'P 1'
#
loop_
_entity.id
_entity.type
_entity.pdbx_description
1 polymer ?
#
loop_
_entity_poly.entity_id
_entity_poly.type
_entity_poly.pdbx_seq_one_letter_code
_entity_poly.pdbx_strand_id
1 'polypeptide(L)'
;MKKDLLVVFHSSADADPGQQSALERATFKYHPSAAHCCKPGERVSGSKGNYHYINGTKVDEAIDTIANLASKKDVVIVSLSADMKHAALAHRIPVVTDIPRIVQLAMQPR
;
A
#
# COMPACT_ATOMS: atom_id res chain seq x y z
N MET A 1 -5.70 -21.19 9.95
CA MET A 1 -6.05 -20.65 8.62
C MET A 1 -5.11 -19.50 8.34
N LYS A 2 -4.46 -19.49 7.17
CA LYS A 2 -3.63 -18.35 6.74
C LYS A 2 -4.57 -17.19 6.43
N LYS A 3 -4.25 -15.98 6.88
CA LYS A 3 -5.05 -14.81 6.55
C LYS A 3 -4.79 -14.44 5.10
N ASP A 4 -5.80 -13.91 4.41
CA ASP A 4 -5.60 -13.40 3.04
C ASP A 4 -4.63 -12.20 3.08
N LEU A 5 -3.63 -12.22 2.21
CA LEU A 5 -2.71 -11.10 2.05
C LEU A 5 -3.39 -9.93 1.32
N LEU A 6 -3.36 -8.75 1.91
CA LEU A 6 -3.75 -7.48 1.30
C LEU A 6 -2.51 -6.60 1.13
N VAL A 7 -2.21 -6.25 -0.12
CA VAL A 7 -1.19 -5.27 -0.45
C VAL A 7 -1.83 -3.89 -0.60
N VAL A 8 -1.24 -2.87 0.01
CA VAL A 8 -1.72 -1.48 -0.07
C VAL A 8 -0.64 -0.62 -0.69
N PHE A 9 -0.88 -0.05 -1.87
CA PHE A 9 0.02 0.93 -2.47
C PHE A 9 -0.29 2.33 -1.92
N HIS A 10 0.70 3.01 -1.35
CA HIS A 10 0.59 4.38 -0.89
C HIS A 10 1.32 5.36 -1.81
N SER A 11 0.54 6.22 -2.48
CA SER A 11 1.02 7.37 -3.26
C SER A 11 1.38 8.54 -2.35
N SER A 12 2.56 9.12 -2.56
CA SER A 12 3.10 10.21 -1.76
C SER A 12 3.80 11.23 -2.66
N ALA A 13 3.34 12.48 -2.65
CA ALA A 13 3.96 13.60 -3.35
C ALA A 13 5.40 13.91 -2.92
N ASP A 14 5.78 13.45 -1.73
CA ASP A 14 7.10 13.58 -1.13
C ASP A 14 8.13 12.56 -1.67
N ALA A 15 7.70 11.61 -2.51
CA ALA A 15 8.57 10.64 -3.18
C ALA A 15 8.98 11.07 -4.61
N ASP A 16 10.08 10.51 -5.11
CA ASP A 16 10.47 10.69 -6.52
C ASP A 16 9.37 10.13 -7.45
N PRO A 17 8.81 10.95 -8.39
CA PRO A 17 7.70 10.52 -9.24
C PRO A 17 8.04 9.32 -10.14
N GLY A 18 9.29 9.22 -10.60
CA GLY A 18 9.73 8.13 -11.46
C GLY A 18 9.74 6.79 -10.71
N GLN A 19 10.31 6.79 -9.51
CA GLN A 19 10.34 5.61 -8.63
C GLN A 19 8.93 5.23 -8.17
N GLN A 20 8.11 6.21 -7.81
CA GLN A 20 6.72 5.97 -7.40
C GLN A 20 5.91 5.30 -8.51
N SER A 21 6.01 5.81 -9.74
CA SER A 21 5.32 5.23 -10.90
C SER A 21 5.83 3.82 -11.22
N ALA A 22 7.12 3.54 -11.04
CA ALA A 22 7.68 2.20 -11.21
C ALA A 22 7.15 1.21 -10.15
N LEU A 23 7.06 1.63 -8.89
CA LEU A 23 6.50 0.84 -7.79
C LEU A 23 5.00 0.59 -7.95
N GLU A 24 4.24 1.59 -8.39
CA GLU A 24 2.81 1.45 -8.67
C GLU A 24 2.58 0.36 -9.73
N ARG A 25 3.25 0.48 -10.89
CA ARG A 25 3.15 -0.50 -11.98
C ARG A 25 3.53 -1.90 -11.51
N ALA A 26 4.60 -2.04 -10.73
CA ALA A 26 4.99 -3.33 -10.19
C ALA A 26 3.94 -3.88 -9.23
N THR A 27 3.41 -3.05 -8.32
CA THR A 27 2.40 -3.45 -7.33
C THR A 27 1.17 -4.01 -8.02
N PHE A 28 0.58 -3.28 -8.97
CA PHE A 28 -0.65 -3.73 -9.63
C PHE A 28 -0.43 -4.84 -10.68
N LYS A 29 0.80 -4.99 -11.20
CA LYS A 29 1.15 -6.14 -12.06
C LYS A 29 1.19 -7.45 -11.28
N TYR A 30 1.80 -7.45 -10.09
CA TYR A 30 2.01 -8.67 -9.30
C TYR A 30 0.91 -8.92 -8.27
N HIS A 31 0.24 -7.86 -7.81
CA HIS A 31 -0.88 -7.89 -6.88
C HIS A 31 -2.07 -7.07 -7.47
N PRO A 32 -2.79 -7.61 -8.47
CA PRO A 32 -3.88 -6.87 -9.12
C PRO A 32 -5.03 -6.48 -8.20
N SER A 33 -5.17 -7.14 -7.05
CA SER A 33 -6.14 -6.85 -6.00
C SER A 33 -5.61 -5.90 -4.92
N ALA A 34 -4.46 -5.25 -5.15
CA ALA A 34 -3.92 -4.28 -4.21
C ALA A 34 -4.89 -3.09 -4.02
N ALA A 35 -4.91 -2.56 -2.80
CA ALA A 35 -5.63 -1.34 -2.45
C ALA A 35 -4.77 -0.12 -2.79
N HIS A 36 -5.42 1.01 -3.08
CA HIS A 36 -4.74 2.28 -3.29
C HIS A 36 -4.99 3.22 -2.11
N CYS A 37 -3.95 3.90 -1.64
CA CYS A 37 -4.00 4.87 -0.55
C CYS A 37 -3.29 6.17 -0.99
N CYS A 38 -3.99 7.29 -0.99
CA CYS A 38 -3.42 8.60 -1.31
C CYS A 38 -3.96 9.70 -0.38
N LYS A 39 -3.20 10.80 -0.27
CA LYS A 39 -3.60 12.01 0.47
C LYS A 39 -4.78 12.69 -0.26
N PRO A 40 -5.71 13.37 0.44
CA PRO A 40 -6.81 14.10 -0.19
C PRO A 40 -6.26 15.24 -1.04
N GLY A 41 -6.77 15.36 -2.27
CA GLY A 41 -6.26 16.29 -3.28
C GLY A 41 -5.53 15.59 -4.42
N GLU A 42 -4.94 14.42 -4.17
CA GLU A 42 -4.47 13.49 -5.20
C GLU A 42 -5.67 12.68 -5.72
N ARG A 43 -6.58 13.34 -6.43
CA ARG A 43 -7.67 12.68 -7.16
C ARG A 43 -7.03 11.73 -8.18
N VAL A 44 -7.06 10.42 -7.90
CA VAL A 44 -6.86 9.41 -8.94
C VAL A 44 -8.10 9.42 -9.82
N SER A 45 -8.06 10.19 -10.91
CA SER A 45 -9.05 10.11 -11.97
C SER A 45 -8.88 8.79 -12.70
N GLY A 46 -9.55 7.73 -12.24
CA GLY A 46 -9.40 6.41 -12.83
C GLY A 46 -10.50 5.45 -12.41
N SER A 47 -11.62 5.49 -13.13
CA SER A 47 -12.61 4.42 -13.14
C SER A 47 -11.99 3.15 -13.75
N LYS A 48 -12.00 2.04 -12.99
CA LYS A 48 -12.04 0.60 -13.41
C LYS A 48 -11.16 -0.27 -12.51
N GLY A 49 -11.78 -0.93 -11.54
CA GLY A 49 -11.16 -1.92 -10.66
C GLY A 49 -11.64 -1.72 -9.23
N ASN A 50 -11.85 -2.80 -8.47
CA ASN A 50 -12.20 -2.74 -7.05
C ASN A 50 -11.01 -2.22 -6.22
N TYR A 51 -10.61 -0.97 -6.43
CA TYR A 51 -9.61 -0.30 -5.61
C TYR A 51 -10.28 0.02 -4.27
N HIS A 52 -9.88 -0.68 -3.22
CA HIS A 52 -10.17 -0.22 -1.87
C HIS A 52 -9.39 1.08 -1.67
N TYR A 53 -10.10 2.20 -1.71
CA TYR A 53 -9.52 3.50 -1.47
C TYR A 53 -9.41 3.70 0.04
N ILE A 54 -8.20 3.75 0.58
CA ILE A 54 -7.97 4.08 1.98
C ILE A 54 -7.79 5.60 2.07
N ASN A 55 -8.88 6.27 2.43
CA ASN A 55 -8.95 7.71 2.59
C ASN A 55 -8.26 8.09 3.92
N GLY A 56 -7.07 8.67 3.87
CA GLY A 56 -6.42 9.23 5.05
C GLY A 56 -6.11 10.69 4.79
N THR A 57 -6.81 11.60 5.47
CA THR A 57 -6.49 13.03 5.35
C THR A 57 -5.13 13.37 5.94
N LYS A 58 -4.64 12.46 6.79
CA LYS A 58 -3.31 12.39 7.38
C LYS A 58 -2.84 10.93 7.32
N VAL A 59 -1.53 10.73 7.30
CA VAL A 59 -0.90 9.39 7.32
C VAL A 59 -1.43 8.55 8.49
N ASP A 60 -1.72 9.19 9.62
CA ASP A 60 -2.25 8.55 10.83
C ASP A 60 -3.64 7.91 10.61
N GLU A 61 -4.55 8.59 9.91
CA GLU A 61 -5.89 8.04 9.64
C GLU A 61 -5.84 6.86 8.66
N ALA A 62 -4.94 6.96 7.67
CA ALA A 62 -4.69 5.87 6.74
C ALA A 62 -4.15 4.65 7.49
N ILE A 63 -3.17 4.84 8.38
CA ILE A 63 -2.56 3.71 9.10
C ILE A 63 -3.54 3.07 10.08
N ASP A 64 -4.41 3.83 10.75
CA ASP A 64 -5.44 3.29 11.62
C ASP A 64 -6.43 2.40 10.85
N THR A 65 -6.83 2.86 9.65
CA THR A 65 -7.68 2.06 8.76
C THR A 65 -6.98 0.78 8.31
N ILE A 66 -5.70 0.87 7.95
CA ILE A 66 -4.89 -0.29 7.55
C ILE A 66 -4.69 -1.26 8.72
N ALA A 67 -4.43 -0.76 9.92
CA ALA A 67 -4.25 -1.55 11.14
C ALA A 67 -5.52 -2.33 11.49
N ASN A 68 -6.69 -1.69 11.36
CA ASN A 68 -7.97 -2.36 11.50
C ASN A 68 -8.15 -3.50 10.49
N LEU A 69 -7.70 -3.33 9.24
CA LEU A 69 -7.69 -4.41 8.25
C LEU A 69 -6.69 -5.52 8.61
N ALA A 70 -5.52 -5.17 9.16
CA ALA A 70 -4.48 -6.12 9.59
C ALA A 70 -4.93 -7.04 10.74
N SER A 71 -5.95 -6.63 11.51
CA SER A 71 -6.58 -7.52 12.50
C SER A 71 -7.23 -8.75 11.85
N LYS A 72 -7.73 -8.63 10.62
CA LYS A 72 -8.49 -9.65 9.88
C LYS A 72 -7.69 -10.28 8.72
N LYS A 73 -6.76 -9.53 8.13
CA LYS A 73 -5.95 -9.91 6.96
C LYS A 73 -4.46 -9.78 7.27
N ASP A 74 -3.61 -10.46 6.53
CA ASP A 74 -2.18 -10.13 6.56
C ASP A 74 -2.01 -8.91 5.66
N VAL A 75 -1.42 -7.82 6.14
CA VAL A 75 -1.32 -6.58 5.38
C VAL A 75 0.13 -6.19 5.17
N VAL A 76 0.45 -5.76 3.96
CA VAL A 76 1.72 -5.15 3.59
C VAL A 76 1.46 -3.83 2.90
N ILE A 77 2.21 -2.80 3.25
CA ILE A 77 2.16 -1.48 2.59
C ILE A 77 3.32 -1.39 1.61
N VAL A 78 3.08 -0.89 0.41
CA VAL A 78 4.11 -0.48 -0.54
C VAL A 78 4.15 1.05 -0.51
N SER A 79 5.26 1.63 -0.07
CA SER A 79 5.40 3.09 0.01
C SER A 79 6.84 3.55 0.04
N LEU A 80 7.09 4.71 -0.56
CA LEU A 80 8.34 5.45 -0.43
C LEU A 80 8.32 6.51 0.69
N SER A 81 7.14 6.92 1.17
CA SER A 81 7.00 8.00 2.16
C SER A 81 7.65 7.63 3.50
N ALA A 82 8.47 8.54 4.03
CA ALA A 82 9.08 8.38 5.35
C ALA A 82 8.04 8.37 6.47
N ASP A 83 7.02 9.24 6.37
CA ASP A 83 5.94 9.34 7.34
C ASP A 83 5.15 8.03 7.41
N MET A 84 4.80 7.46 6.26
CA MET A 84 4.10 6.17 6.21
C MET A 84 4.94 5.04 6.79
N LYS A 85 6.26 5.02 6.54
CA LYS A 85 7.16 4.03 7.15
C LYS A 85 7.18 4.16 8.67
N HIS A 86 7.27 5.38 9.17
CA HIS A 86 7.26 5.65 10.61
C HIS A 86 5.95 5.22 11.26
N ALA A 87 4.82 5.62 10.68
CA ALA A 87 3.49 5.26 11.15
C ALA A 87 3.28 3.74 11.12
N ALA A 88 3.59 3.08 10.01
CA ALA A 88 3.45 1.63 9.88
C ALA A 88 4.29 0.85 10.89
N LEU A 89 5.49 1.33 11.23
CA LEU A 89 6.34 0.73 12.26
C LEU A 89 5.65 0.72 13.63
N ALA A 90 4.99 1.81 14.01
CA ALA A 90 4.26 1.90 15.28
C ALA A 90 3.14 0.83 15.38
N HIS A 91 2.51 0.51 14.25
CA HIS A 91 1.46 -0.52 14.15
C HIS A 91 1.99 -1.92 13.78
N ARG A 92 3.32 -2.10 13.68
CA ARG A 92 3.98 -3.35 13.24
C ARG A 92 3.51 -3.86 11.87
N ILE A 93 3.14 -2.94 10.98
CA ILE A 93 2.74 -3.27 9.61
C ILE A 93 3.99 -3.23 8.72
N PRO A 94 4.31 -4.31 7.99
CA PRO A 94 5.47 -4.33 7.11
C PRO A 94 5.31 -3.35 5.94
N VAL A 95 6.40 -2.63 5.63
CA VAL A 95 6.48 -1.73 4.49
C VAL A 95 7.50 -2.22 3.48
N VAL A 96 7.14 -2.16 2.20
CA VAL A 96 7.97 -2.50 1.05
C VAL A 96 8.27 -1.24 0.26
N THR A 97 9.54 -1.09 -0.12
CA THR A 97 10.06 0.10 -0.79
C THR A 97 10.66 -0.19 -2.15
N ASP A 98 10.72 -1.46 -2.57
CA ASP A 98 11.43 -1.91 -3.76
C ASP A 98 10.65 -3.00 -4.52
N ILE A 99 10.93 -3.08 -5.82
CA ILE A 99 10.28 -4.01 -6.74
C ILE A 99 10.60 -5.49 -6.43
N PRO A 100 11.87 -5.90 -6.18
CA PRO A 100 12.18 -7.29 -5.86
C PRO A 100 11.32 -7.87 -4.74
N ARG A 101 11.08 -7.09 -3.68
CA ARG A 101 10.25 -7.52 -2.57
C ARG A 101 8.76 -7.61 -2.92
N ILE A 102 8.24 -6.74 -3.80
CA ILE A 102 6.87 -6.88 -4.35
C ILE A 102 6.70 -8.20 -5.10
N VAL A 103 7.68 -8.55 -5.95
CA VAL A 103 7.68 -9.81 -6.72
C VAL A 103 7.71 -11.00 -5.77
N GLN A 104 8.58 -10.96 -4.75
CA GLN A 104 8.69 -12.03 -3.77
C GLN A 104 7.38 -12.30 -3.05
N LEU A 105 6.61 -11.26 -2.70
CA LEU A 105 5.29 -11.41 -2.07
C LEU A 105 4.30 -12.15 -2.98
N ALA A 106 4.35 -11.94 -4.29
CA ALA A 106 3.45 -12.62 -5.24
C ALA A 106 3.82 -14.09 -5.47
N MET A 107 5.07 -14.45 -5.20
CA MET A 107 5.58 -15.83 -5.34
C MET A 107 5.35 -16.68 -4.09
N GLN A 108 4.86 -16.11 -2.99
CA GLN A 108 4.59 -16.88 -1.77
C GLN A 108 3.39 -17.82 -1.99
N PRO A 109 3.49 -19.10 -1.60
CA PRO A 109 2.35 -20.01 -1.67
C PRO A 109 1.22 -19.48 -0.79
N ARG A 110 0.01 -19.38 -1.35
CA ARG A 110 -1.20 -18.95 -0.61
C ARG A 110 -1.59 -20.01 0.41
#